data_AF-D6X5B4-F1
#
_entry.id   AF-D6X5B4-F1
#
_cell.length_a   1.000
_cell.length_b   1.000
_cell.length_c   1.000
_cell.angle_alpha   90.00
_cell.angle_beta   90.00
_cell.angle_gamma   90.00
#
_symmetry.space_group_name_H-M   'P 1'
#
loop_
_entity.id
_entity.type
_entity.pdbx_description
1 polymer ?
#
loop_
_entity_poly.entity_id
_entity_poly.type
_entity_poly.pdbx_seq_one_letter_code
_entity_poly.pdbx_strand_id
1 'polypeptide(L)'
;MSSEDKQPSEPVGDGPEQLALIRESVRKAKVPKAKPRTWRGAALAKELPVARVMVNKGALHLDQFFDYAVPEELDADARPGVRVRVRFGAGAHRVRGGRREGGGLIDGFLIERRAESDYQG
;
A
#
# COMPACT_ATOMS: atom_id res chain seq x y z
N MET A 1 -63.59 -4.44 -14.62
CA MET A 1 -63.26 -5.36 -15.72
C MET A 1 -62.05 -4.73 -16.44
N SER A 2 -60.84 -4.69 -15.88
CA SER A 2 -59.84 -5.74 -15.58
C SER A 2 -59.43 -6.55 -16.82
N SER A 3 -58.31 -6.17 -17.44
CA SER A 3 -57.49 -6.95 -18.39
C SER A 3 -56.06 -6.38 -18.32
N GLU A 4 -55.22 -6.92 -17.44
CA GLU A 4 -54.10 -7.85 -17.76
C GLU A 4 -52.92 -7.17 -18.46
N ASP A 5 -52.10 -6.47 -17.68
CA ASP A 5 -50.72 -6.16 -18.05
C ASP A 5 -49.80 -7.27 -17.56
N LYS A 6 -49.20 -7.95 -18.53
CA LYS A 6 -48.28 -9.07 -18.38
C LYS A 6 -46.96 -8.55 -17.80
N GLN A 7 -46.70 -8.81 -16.52
CA GLN A 7 -45.40 -8.51 -15.92
C GLN A 7 -44.29 -9.30 -16.64
N PRO A 8 -43.24 -8.63 -17.15
CA PRO A 8 -42.08 -9.33 -17.68
C PRO A 8 -41.36 -10.01 -16.51
N SER A 9 -41.11 -11.31 -16.66
CA SER A 9 -40.30 -12.11 -15.74
C SER A 9 -38.94 -11.42 -15.53
N GLU A 10 -38.67 -10.99 -14.30
CA GLU A 10 -37.35 -10.53 -13.90
C GLU A 10 -36.34 -11.65 -14.19
N PRO A 11 -35.20 -11.37 -14.85
CA PRO A 11 -34.14 -12.35 -14.94
C PRO A 11 -33.71 -12.67 -13.51
N VAL A 12 -33.86 -13.93 -13.11
CA VAL A 12 -33.30 -14.46 -11.87
C VAL A 12 -31.79 -14.30 -11.99
N GLY A 13 -31.31 -13.13 -11.57
CA GLY A 13 -29.91 -12.84 -11.46
C GLY A 13 -29.33 -13.78 -10.43
N ASP A 14 -28.53 -14.72 -10.91
CA ASP A 14 -27.70 -15.63 -10.14
C ASP A 14 -26.67 -14.84 -9.32
N GLY A 15 -27.16 -14.15 -8.30
CA GLY A 15 -26.35 -13.59 -7.23
C GLY A 15 -25.95 -14.69 -6.24
N PRO A 16 -25.21 -14.29 -5.21
CA PRO A 16 -24.04 -14.96 -4.58
C PRO A 16 -23.35 -16.20 -5.20
N GLU A 17 -23.99 -17.06 -5.99
CA GLU A 17 -23.45 -18.40 -6.33
C GLU A 17 -22.26 -18.34 -7.28
N GLN A 18 -22.32 -17.47 -8.29
CA GLN A 18 -21.19 -17.22 -9.19
C GLN A 18 -19.94 -16.72 -8.44
N LEU A 19 -20.11 -15.91 -7.40
CA LEU A 19 -19.00 -15.45 -6.55
C LEU A 19 -18.43 -16.57 -5.67
N ALA A 20 -19.25 -17.54 -5.27
CA ALA A 20 -18.81 -18.71 -4.53
C ALA A 20 -17.93 -19.63 -5.41
N LEU A 21 -18.35 -19.89 -6.65
CA LEU A 21 -17.57 -20.67 -7.63
C LEU A 21 -16.22 -20.03 -7.96
N ILE A 22 -16.18 -18.70 -8.10
CA ILE A 22 -14.93 -17.95 -8.32
C ILE A 22 -14.00 -18.07 -7.10
N ARG A 23 -14.52 -17.94 -5.88
CA ARG A 23 -13.72 -18.07 -4.64
C ARG A 23 -13.15 -19.49 -4.47
N GLU A 24 -13.93 -20.52 -4.78
CA GLU A 24 -13.45 -21.91 -4.72
C GLU A 24 -12.36 -22.17 -5.76
N SER A 25 -12.56 -21.70 -6.99
CA SER A 25 -11.57 -21.79 -8.07
C SER A 25 -10.27 -21.07 -7.70
N VAL A 26 -10.35 -19.88 -7.11
CA VAL A 26 -9.19 -19.12 -6.60
C VAL A 26 -8.51 -19.81 -5.43
N ARG A 27 -9.23 -20.50 -4.54
CA ARG A 27 -8.60 -21.30 -3.45
C ARG A 27 -7.89 -22.55 -3.98
N LYS A 28 -8.48 -23.24 -4.97
CA LYS A 28 -7.88 -24.43 -5.60
C LYS A 28 -6.66 -24.07 -6.42
N ALA A 29 -6.71 -22.93 -7.12
CA ALA A 29 -5.56 -22.36 -7.78
C ALA A 29 -4.57 -21.90 -6.71
N LYS A 30 -3.55 -22.72 -6.41
CA LYS A 30 -2.43 -22.38 -5.52
C LYS A 30 -1.53 -21.29 -6.14
N VAL A 31 -2.12 -20.15 -6.48
CA VAL A 31 -1.41 -18.99 -7.04
C VAL A 31 -0.69 -18.28 -5.88
N PRO A 32 0.54 -17.80 -6.08
CA PRO A 32 1.22 -17.00 -5.07
C PRO A 32 0.36 -15.80 -4.67
N LYS A 33 0.28 -15.57 -3.35
CA LYS A 33 -0.52 -14.49 -2.77
C LYS A 33 0.00 -13.15 -3.31
N ALA A 34 -0.91 -12.28 -3.72
CA ALA A 34 -0.55 -10.94 -4.20
C ALA A 34 0.21 -10.16 -3.10
N LYS A 35 1.15 -9.31 -3.51
CA LYS A 35 1.88 -8.42 -2.60
C LYS A 35 0.89 -7.62 -1.74
N PRO A 36 1.22 -7.39 -0.45
CA PRO A 36 0.30 -6.73 0.45
C PRO A 36 -0.04 -5.32 -0.04
N ARG A 37 -1.33 -4.95 0.08
CA ARG A 37 -1.79 -3.60 -0.29
C ARG A 37 -1.21 -2.51 0.63
N THR A 38 -0.75 -2.90 1.83
CA THR A 38 -0.09 -2.01 2.79
C THR A 38 1.06 -2.73 3.46
N TRP A 39 2.21 -2.07 3.59
CA TRP A 39 3.38 -2.56 4.33
C TRP A 39 3.28 -2.41 5.86
N ARG A 40 2.06 -2.18 6.39
CA ARG A 40 1.84 -2.05 7.84
C ARG A 40 2.03 -3.41 8.50
N GLY A 41 2.90 -3.46 9.51
CA GLY A 41 3.24 -4.69 10.21
C GLY A 41 4.12 -5.66 9.43
N ALA A 42 4.63 -5.27 8.26
CA ALA A 42 5.62 -6.07 7.54
C ALA A 42 6.93 -6.14 8.35
N ALA A 43 7.61 -7.28 8.30
CA ALA A 43 8.96 -7.42 8.83
C ALA A 43 9.88 -6.42 8.13
N LEU A 44 10.77 -5.79 8.90
CA LEU A 44 11.75 -4.86 8.35
C LEU A 44 12.98 -5.58 7.85
N ALA A 45 13.69 -4.94 6.92
CA ALA A 45 15.02 -5.38 6.51
C ALA A 45 15.94 -5.56 7.73
N LYS A 46 16.75 -6.63 7.71
CA LYS A 46 17.67 -6.96 8.81
C LYS A 46 18.82 -5.97 8.88
N GLU A 47 19.32 -5.57 7.72
CA GLU A 47 20.40 -4.61 7.59
C GLU A 47 19.84 -3.27 7.11
N LEU A 48 20.30 -2.20 7.75
CA LEU A 48 19.97 -0.83 7.41
C LEU A 48 18.45 -0.60 7.19
N PRO A 49 17.55 -0.89 8.16
CA PRO A 49 16.09 -0.89 7.94
C PRO A 49 15.47 0.46 7.54
N VAL A 50 16.22 1.55 7.59
CA VAL A 50 15.73 2.89 7.29
C VAL A 50 16.20 3.31 5.90
N ALA A 51 15.31 3.90 5.11
CA ALA A 51 15.62 4.55 3.84
C ALA A 51 15.38 6.04 3.96
N ARG A 52 16.40 6.83 3.63
CA ARG A 52 16.28 8.28 3.53
C ARG A 52 15.85 8.65 2.12
N VAL A 53 14.71 9.32 1.99
CA VAL A 53 14.05 9.58 0.70
C VAL A 53 13.89 11.07 0.49
N MET A 54 14.28 11.54 -0.69
CA MET A 54 13.90 12.85 -1.21
C MET A 54 12.53 12.71 -1.89
N VAL A 55 11.54 13.44 -1.40
CA VAL A 55 10.17 13.38 -1.93
C VAL A 55 10.01 14.40 -3.05
N ASN A 56 9.47 13.97 -4.19
CA ASN A 56 9.23 14.86 -5.33
C ASN A 56 7.92 15.64 -5.13
N LYS A 57 7.91 16.63 -4.23
CA LYS A 57 6.72 17.44 -3.89
C LYS A 57 6.97 18.95 -3.87
N GLY A 58 6.96 19.57 -5.06
CA GLY A 58 7.05 21.03 -5.19
C GLY A 58 8.30 21.65 -4.52
N ALA A 59 8.54 22.94 -4.70
CA ALA A 59 9.78 23.55 -4.22
C ALA A 59 10.02 23.41 -2.71
N LEU A 60 8.96 23.46 -1.91
CA LEU A 60 9.06 23.59 -0.44
C LEU A 60 9.59 22.34 0.29
N HIS A 61 9.61 21.16 -0.35
CA HIS A 61 10.06 19.92 0.28
C HIS A 61 11.23 19.25 -0.47
N LEU A 62 11.74 19.86 -1.53
CA LEU A 62 12.78 19.25 -2.38
C LEU A 62 14.17 19.26 -1.73
N ASP A 63 14.40 20.12 -0.74
CA ASP A 63 15.65 20.23 0.00
C ASP A 63 15.68 19.36 1.28
N GLN A 64 14.59 18.65 1.55
CA GLN A 64 14.42 17.85 2.77
C GLN A 64 14.43 16.36 2.47
N PHE A 65 14.96 15.62 3.43
CA PHE A 65 14.91 14.17 3.42
C PHE A 65 13.96 13.64 4.49
N PHE A 66 13.28 12.54 4.16
CA PHE A 66 12.34 11.88 5.05
C PHE A 66 12.73 10.42 5.21
N ASP A 67 12.72 9.95 6.45
CA ASP A 67 13.06 8.58 6.79
C ASP A 67 11.85 7.66 6.67
N TYR A 68 12.03 6.52 6.00
CA TYR A 68 11.02 5.50 5.77
C TYR A 68 11.53 4.13 6.18
N ALA A 69 10.65 3.32 6.77
CA ALA A 69 10.98 1.94 7.09
C ALA A 69 10.92 1.08 5.82
N VAL A 70 11.93 0.25 5.60
CA VAL A 70 12.01 -0.67 4.46
C VAL A 70 11.61 -2.08 4.88
N PRO A 71 10.57 -2.65 4.26
CA PRO A 71 10.20 -4.05 4.45
C PRO A 71 11.31 -5.00 4.00
N GLU A 72 11.44 -6.16 4.65
CA GLU A 72 12.39 -7.22 4.30
C GLU A 72 12.22 -7.66 2.84
N GLU A 73 10.97 -7.73 2.36
CA GLU A 73 10.65 -8.08 0.96
C GLU A 73 11.24 -7.11 -0.08
N LEU A 74 11.57 -5.87 0.31
CA LEU A 74 12.10 -4.83 -0.57
C LEU A 74 13.57 -4.52 -0.31
N ASP A 75 14.23 -5.24 0.60
CA ASP A 75 15.58 -4.92 1.06
C ASP A 75 16.61 -4.89 -0.08
N ALA A 76 16.62 -5.93 -0.91
CA ALA A 76 17.55 -6.06 -2.04
C ALA A 76 17.34 -5.00 -3.14
N ASP A 77 16.10 -4.53 -3.29
CA ASP A 77 15.67 -3.56 -4.30
C ASP A 77 15.86 -2.11 -3.83
N ALA A 78 15.84 -1.87 -2.51
CA ALA A 78 15.93 -0.55 -1.88
C ALA A 78 17.36 -0.01 -1.92
N ARG A 79 17.87 0.27 -3.12
CA ARG A 79 19.22 0.81 -3.34
C ARG A 79 19.19 2.34 -3.55
N PRO A 80 20.26 3.05 -3.19
CA PRO A 80 20.42 4.47 -3.52
C PRO A 80 20.20 4.73 -5.02
N GLY A 81 19.48 5.81 -5.34
CA GLY A 81 19.11 6.20 -6.70
C GLY A 81 17.81 5.59 -7.23
N VAL A 82 17.22 4.62 -6.52
CA VAL A 82 15.96 3.99 -6.94
C VAL A 82 14.77 4.93 -6.75
N ARG A 83 13.89 5.00 -7.76
CA ARG A 83 12.60 5.66 -7.64
C ARG A 83 11.68 4.87 -6.73
N VAL A 84 11.10 5.56 -5.76
CA VAL A 84 10.20 4.98 -4.77
C VAL A 84 8.85 5.66 -4.80
N ARG A 85 7.83 4.96 -4.33
CA ARG A 85 6.50 5.52 -4.10
C ARG A 85 6.14 5.36 -2.64
N VAL A 86 6.04 6.50 -1.95
CA VAL A 86 5.95 6.57 -0.49
C VAL A 86 4.68 7.28 -0.05
N ARG A 87 4.28 7.03 1.21
CA ARG A 87 3.19 7.79 1.82
C ARG A 87 3.73 9.12 2.37
N PHE A 88 3.10 10.22 2.01
CA PHE A 88 3.51 11.55 2.43
C PHE A 88 2.31 12.41 2.84
N GLY A 89 2.54 13.37 3.75
CA GLY A 89 1.51 14.30 4.21
C GLY A 89 0.54 13.70 5.23
N ALA A 90 0.93 12.67 5.97
CA ALA A 90 0.23 12.29 7.19
C ALA A 90 0.42 13.41 8.23
N GLY A 91 -0.69 14.02 8.69
CA GLY A 91 -0.64 15.06 9.71
C GLY A 91 -0.01 14.55 11.01
N ALA A 92 0.60 15.46 11.78
CA ALA A 92 1.38 15.14 12.98
C ALA A 92 0.61 14.32 14.03
N HIS A 93 -0.72 14.41 14.07
CA HIS A 93 -1.55 13.70 15.03
C HIS A 93 -1.78 12.20 14.73
N ARG A 94 -1.26 11.67 13.62
CA ARG A 94 -1.43 10.26 13.25
C ARG A 94 -0.12 9.48 13.36
N VAL A 95 0.36 9.32 14.59
CA VAL A 95 1.56 8.52 14.90
C VAL A 95 1.15 7.25 15.62
N ARG A 96 1.64 6.10 15.15
CA ARG A 96 1.44 4.79 15.79
C ARG A 96 2.77 4.04 15.82
N GLY A 97 3.18 3.59 17.01
CA GLY A 97 4.46 2.87 17.17
C GLY A 97 5.67 3.68 16.69
N GLY A 98 5.68 5.00 16.96
CA GLY A 98 6.76 5.91 16.55
C GLY A 98 6.81 6.22 15.05
N ARG A 99 5.76 5.89 14.28
CA ARG A 99 5.70 6.11 12.83
C ARG A 99 4.43 6.83 12.41
N ARG A 100 4.55 7.74 11.43
CA ARG A 100 3.39 8.42 10.85
C ARG A 100 2.60 7.48 9.95
N GLU A 101 1.29 7.43 10.17
CA GLU A 101 0.35 6.67 9.35
C GLU A 101 -0.64 7.59 8.60
N GLY A 102 -0.87 7.32 7.32
CA GLY A 102 -1.82 8.06 6.48
C GLY A 102 -1.16 8.70 5.26
N GLY A 103 -1.65 9.87 4.87
CA GLY A 103 -1.12 10.61 3.71
C GLY A 103 -1.50 10.03 2.34
N GLY A 104 -1.10 10.74 1.30
CA GLY A 104 -1.21 10.30 -0.10
C GLY A 104 0.04 9.58 -0.58
N LEU A 105 -0.06 8.85 -1.69
CA LEU A 105 1.11 8.27 -2.35
C LEU A 105 1.76 9.32 -3.25
N ILE A 106 3.07 9.45 -3.13
CA ILE A 106 3.87 10.35 -3.94
C ILE A 106 5.17 9.67 -4.36
N ASP A 107 5.72 10.12 -5.48
CA ASP A 107 7.00 9.65 -5.97
C ASP A 107 8.15 10.34 -5.23
N GLY A 108 9.28 9.65 -5.15
CA GLY A 108 10.53 10.16 -4.60
C GLY A 108 11.71 9.33 -5.03
N PHE A 109 12.87 9.67 -4.51
CA PHE A 109 14.12 8.97 -4.77
C PHE A 109 14.77 8.56 -3.46
N LEU A 110 15.19 7.30 -3.39
CA LEU A 110 15.97 6.80 -2.26
C LEU A 110 17.39 7.36 -2.36
N ILE A 111 17.83 8.05 -1.32
CA ILE A 111 19.13 8.71 -1.27
C ILE A 111 20.14 7.79 -0.59
N GLU A 112 19.78 7.18 0.54
CA GLU A 112 20.65 6.24 1.26
C GLU A 112 19.86 5.30 2.19
N ARG A 113 20.54 4.24 2.65
CA ARG A 113 20.06 3.25 3.62
C ARG A 113 20.80 3.45 4.94
N ARG A 114 20.09 3.41 6.07
CA ARG A 114 20.61 3.68 7.41
C ARG A 114 20.15 2.63 8.41
N ALA A 115 20.97 2.39 9.44
CA ALA A 115 20.62 1.52 10.56
C ALA A 115 19.52 2.11 11.44
N GLU A 116 19.58 3.44 11.64
CA GLU A 116 18.75 4.17 12.58
C GLU A 116 18.12 5.39 11.91
N SER A 117 17.01 5.86 12.48
CA SER A 117 16.33 7.09 12.10
C SER A 117 16.49 8.11 13.21
N ASP A 118 16.66 9.38 12.83
CA ASP A 118 16.68 10.52 13.74
C ASP A 118 15.25 11.00 14.12
N TYR A 119 14.21 10.35 13.58
CA TYR A 119 12.81 10.68 13.87
C TYR A 119 12.42 10.36 15.32
N GLN A 120 12.08 11.41 16.08
CA GLN A 120 11.80 11.33 17.52
C GLN A 120 10.37 10.90 17.88
N GLY A 121 9.48 10.67 16.90
CA GLY A 121 8.07 10.35 17.13
C GLY A 121 7.11 11.38 16.59
#